data_AF-A0A957E5W3-F1
#
_entry.id   AF-A0A957E5W3-F1
#
_cell.length_a   1.000
_cell.length_b   1.000
_cell.length_c   1.000
_cell.angle_alpha   90.00
_cell.angle_beta   90.00
_cell.angle_gamma   90.00
#
_symmetry.space_group_name_H-M   'P 1'
#
loop_
_entity.id
_entity.type
_entity.pdbx_description
1 polymer ?
#
loop_
_entity_poly.entity_id
_entity_poly.type
_entity_poly.pdbx_seq_one_letter_code
_entity_poly.pdbx_strand_id
1 'polypeptide(L)'
;MTTLTTYTPPTFRDKLSAMLAETRLRLLNISRYPGQLVMEFIIPIVFAAMPMLLGRATAGDQAAANFAANTGTANYVAYLLIGANIFSIVSSAFWHIAYWVRFEQETGTLEAVYITPTSSPVL
;
A
#
# COMPACT_ATOMS: atom_id res chain seq x y z
N MET A 1 15.30 43.02 -25.71
CA MET A 1 13.84 42.84 -25.91
C MET A 1 13.50 41.46 -25.38
N THR A 2 13.14 41.37 -24.10
CA THR A 2 13.01 40.11 -23.36
C THR A 2 11.58 39.61 -23.53
N THR A 3 11.37 38.61 -24.37
CA THR A 3 10.07 37.95 -24.52
C THR A 3 9.75 37.20 -23.23
N LEU A 4 8.85 37.74 -22.43
CA LEU A 4 8.26 37.04 -21.29
C LEU A 4 7.43 35.88 -21.83
N THR A 5 7.96 34.66 -21.75
CA THR A 5 7.17 33.43 -21.96
C THR A 5 6.07 33.39 -20.91
N THR A 6 4.83 33.62 -21.31
CA THR A 6 3.65 33.49 -20.47
C THR A 6 3.50 32.02 -20.05
N TYR A 7 3.68 31.75 -18.76
CA TYR A 7 3.41 30.44 -18.17
C TYR A 7 1.92 30.11 -18.35
N THR A 8 1.64 28.99 -19.01
CA THR A 8 0.28 28.44 -19.10
C THR A 8 0.18 27.32 -18.07
N PRO A 9 -0.70 27.43 -17.06
CA PRO A 9 -0.86 26.38 -16.06
C PRO A 9 -1.37 25.08 -16.72
N PRO A 10 -0.96 23.91 -16.21
CA PRO A 10 -1.43 22.64 -16.73
C PRO A 10 -2.94 22.51 -16.50
N THR A 11 -3.65 22.08 -17.53
CA THR A 11 -5.08 21.81 -17.40
C THR A 11 -5.31 20.53 -16.59
N PHE A 12 -6.55 20.32 -16.14
CA PHE A 12 -6.94 19.06 -15.49
C PHE A 12 -6.60 17.82 -16.34
N ARG A 13 -6.75 17.93 -17.68
CA ARG A 13 -6.41 16.85 -18.61
C ARG A 13 -4.92 16.52 -18.57
N ASP A 14 -4.05 17.52 -18.49
CA ASP A 14 -2.60 17.34 -18.44
C ASP A 14 -2.21 16.64 -17.14
N LYS A 15 -2.77 17.07 -16.00
CA LYS A 15 -2.55 16.42 -14.70
C LYS A 15 -3.03 14.97 -14.71
N LEU A 16 -4.22 14.71 -15.26
CA LEU A 16 -4.76 13.35 -15.39
C LEU A 16 -3.86 12.48 -16.28
N SER A 17 -3.34 13.03 -17.38
CA SER A 17 -2.44 12.31 -18.27
C SER A 17 -1.13 11.91 -17.57
N ALA A 18 -0.56 12.80 -16.76
CA ALA A 18 0.63 12.52 -15.96
C ALA A 18 0.36 11.46 -14.89
N MET A 19 -0.76 11.56 -14.17
CA MET A 19 -1.20 10.55 -13.19
C MET A 19 -1.35 9.15 -13.82
N LEU A 20 -1.95 9.07 -15.01
CA LEU A 20 -2.11 7.79 -15.71
C LEU A 20 -0.78 7.24 -16.24
N ALA A 21 0.12 8.11 -16.71
CA ALA A 21 1.46 7.71 -17.14
C ALA A 21 2.25 7.09 -15.98
N GLU A 22 2.20 7.73 -14.81
CA GLU A 22 2.82 7.24 -13.58
C GLU A 22 2.18 5.93 -13.09
N THR A 23 0.85 5.83 -13.13
CA THR A 23 0.12 4.60 -12.82
C THR A 23 0.56 3.45 -13.73
N ARG A 24 0.71 3.71 -15.03
CA ARG A 24 1.19 2.72 -16.00
C ARG A 24 2.62 2.28 -15.71
N LEU A 25 3.51 3.22 -15.39
CA LEU A 25 4.89 2.91 -14.99
C LEU A 25 4.92 1.95 -13.79
N ARG A 26 4.07 2.19 -12.79
CA ARG A 26 4.01 1.34 -11.59
C ARG A 26 3.43 -0.03 -11.84
N LEU A 27 2.37 -0.12 -12.64
CA LEU A 27 1.83 -1.41 -13.05
C LEU A 27 2.87 -2.22 -13.83
N LEU A 28 3.65 -1.57 -14.71
CA LEU A 28 4.77 -2.22 -15.39
C LEU A 28 5.83 -2.69 -14.40
N ASN A 29 6.20 -1.86 -13.41
CA ASN A 29 7.17 -2.23 -12.40
C ASN A 29 6.69 -3.47 -11.61
N ILE A 30 5.47 -3.45 -11.06
CA ILE A 30 4.89 -4.56 -10.31
C ILE A 30 4.82 -5.84 -11.16
N SER A 31 4.41 -5.73 -12.42
CA SER A 31 4.32 -6.90 -13.33
C SER A 31 5.67 -7.59 -13.58
N ARG A 32 6.79 -6.87 -13.43
CA ARG A 32 8.15 -7.41 -13.61
C ARG A 32 8.67 -8.14 -12.38
N TYR A 33 8.04 -7.97 -11.21
CA TYR A 33 8.43 -8.62 -9.96
C TYR A 33 7.30 -9.53 -9.45
N PRO A 34 6.96 -10.62 -10.16
CA PRO A 34 5.86 -11.50 -9.77
C PRO A 34 6.09 -12.16 -8.40
N GLY A 35 7.35 -12.40 -8.02
CA GLY A 35 7.68 -12.91 -6.69
C GLY A 35 7.26 -11.96 -5.57
N GLN A 36 7.46 -10.65 -5.75
CA GLN A 36 7.03 -9.63 -4.80
C GLN A 36 5.51 -9.64 -4.66
N LEU A 37 4.79 -9.67 -5.79
CA LEU A 37 3.33 -9.74 -5.79
C LEU A 37 2.81 -10.97 -5.03
N VAL A 38 3.41 -12.14 -5.24
CA VAL A 38 3.02 -13.36 -4.52
C VAL A 38 3.28 -13.22 -3.02
N MET A 39 4.42 -12.64 -2.64
CA MET A 39 4.77 -12.44 -1.23
C MET A 39 3.82 -11.47 -0.52
N GLU A 40 3.29 -10.46 -1.22
CA GLU A 40 2.27 -9.54 -0.65
C GLU A 40 1.01 -10.28 -0.17
N PHE A 41 0.65 -11.42 -0.77
CA PHE A 41 -0.47 -12.25 -0.30
C PHE A 41 -0.05 -13.29 0.75
N ILE A 42 1.16 -13.86 0.63
CA ILE A 42 1.62 -14.91 1.55
C ILE A 42 1.97 -14.34 2.93
N ILE A 43 2.68 -13.21 2.96
CA ILE A 43 3.14 -12.58 4.21
C ILE A 43 2.00 -12.36 5.21
N PRO A 44 0.87 -11.70 4.88
CA PRO A 44 -0.21 -11.47 5.85
C PRO A 44 -0.81 -12.77 6.39
N ILE A 45 -0.86 -13.84 5.60
CA ILE A 45 -1.34 -15.16 6.05
C ILE A 45 -0.38 -15.74 7.11
N VAL A 46 0.94 -15.64 6.87
CA VAL A 46 1.95 -16.06 7.84
C VAL A 46 1.87 -15.23 9.11
N PHE A 47 1.70 -13.91 8.99
CA PHE A 47 1.51 -13.03 10.15
C PHE A 47 0.22 -13.36 10.93
N ALA A 48 -0.86 -13.77 10.24
CA ALA A 48 -2.08 -14.21 10.89
C ALA A 48 -1.88 -15.50 11.69
N ALA A 49 -0.98 -16.39 11.25
CA ALA A 49 -0.68 -17.62 11.96
C ALA A 49 -0.09 -17.36 13.36
N MET A 50 0.65 -16.28 13.56
CA MET A 50 1.29 -15.95 14.85
C MET A 50 0.28 -15.88 16.03
N PRO A 51 -0.76 -15.03 16.00
CA PRO A 51 -1.77 -15.00 17.07
C PRO A 51 -2.62 -16.28 17.12
N MET A 52 -2.84 -16.97 15.99
CA MET A 52 -3.59 -18.23 15.98
C MET A 52 -2.86 -19.34 16.72
N LEU A 53 -1.56 -19.50 16.45
CA LEU A 53 -0.70 -20.48 17.09
C LEU A 53 -0.47 -20.12 18.56
N LEU A 54 -0.35 -18.83 18.87
CA LEU A 54 -0.28 -18.37 20.26
C LEU A 54 -1.54 -18.76 21.04
N GLY A 55 -2.74 -18.51 20.50
CA GLY A 55 -4.00 -18.90 21.15
C GLY A 55 -4.11 -20.42 21.35
N ARG A 56 -3.64 -21.21 20.38
CA ARG A 56 -3.58 -22.68 20.52
C ARG A 56 -2.57 -23.14 21.54
N ALA A 57 -1.38 -22.54 21.57
CA ALA A 57 -0.32 -22.91 22.49
C ALA A 57 -0.70 -22.61 23.96
N THR A 58 -1.47 -21.56 24.21
CA THR A 58 -1.85 -21.16 25.57
C THR A 58 -3.09 -21.87 26.10
N ALA A 59 -4.11 -22.11 25.27
CA ALA A 59 -5.40 -22.65 25.71
C ALA A 59 -5.75 -24.03 25.13
N GLY A 60 -4.95 -24.57 24.21
CA GLY A 60 -5.15 -25.89 23.61
C GLY A 60 -6.53 -26.03 22.96
N ASP A 61 -7.31 -27.00 23.44
CA ASP A 61 -8.68 -27.26 22.97
C ASP A 61 -9.68 -26.20 23.43
N GLN A 62 -9.40 -25.47 24.52
CA GLN A 62 -10.25 -24.40 25.03
C GLN A 62 -10.07 -23.07 24.29
N ALA A 63 -9.10 -22.96 23.38
CA ALA A 63 -8.81 -21.72 22.66
C ALA A 63 -10.04 -21.14 21.94
N ALA A 64 -10.80 -21.99 21.25
CA ALA A 64 -11.99 -21.57 20.52
C ALA A 64 -13.11 -21.10 21.47
N ALA A 65 -13.32 -21.80 22.59
CA ALA A 65 -14.33 -21.43 23.59
C ALA A 65 -13.98 -20.12 24.30
N ASN A 66 -12.71 -19.94 24.69
CA ASN A 66 -12.21 -18.70 25.31
C ASN A 66 -12.32 -17.50 24.36
N PHE A 67 -12.02 -17.71 23.07
CA PHE A 67 -12.20 -16.67 22.06
C PHE A 67 -13.67 -16.33 21.83
N ALA A 68 -14.53 -17.34 21.75
CA ALA A 68 -15.98 -17.17 21.59
C ALA A 68 -16.62 -16.38 22.74
N ALA A 69 -16.13 -16.57 23.96
CA ALA A 69 -16.61 -15.83 25.13
C ALA A 69 -16.42 -14.30 25.00
N ASN A 70 -15.45 -13.85 24.21
CA ASN A 70 -15.14 -12.42 24.03
C ASN A 70 -15.66 -11.85 22.69
N THR A 71 -15.81 -12.68 21.66
CA THR A 71 -16.09 -12.23 20.29
C THR A 71 -17.41 -12.73 19.71
N GLY A 72 -18.07 -13.68 20.40
CA GLY A 72 -19.31 -14.31 19.94
C GLY A 72 -19.12 -15.38 18.85
N THR A 73 -17.88 -15.73 18.46
CA THR A 73 -17.59 -16.77 17.46
C THR A 73 -16.53 -17.76 17.93
N ALA A 74 -16.75 -19.05 17.69
CA ALA A 74 -15.74 -20.09 17.94
C ALA A 74 -14.73 -20.22 16.78
N ASN A 75 -15.01 -19.64 15.61
CA ASN A 75 -14.11 -19.69 14.46
C ASN A 75 -13.05 -18.59 14.52
N TYR A 76 -12.18 -18.69 15.52
CA TYR A 76 -11.11 -17.71 15.75
C TYR A 76 -10.08 -17.69 14.60
N VAL A 77 -9.90 -18.80 13.88
CA VAL A 77 -9.00 -18.89 12.72
C VAL A 77 -9.46 -17.96 11.61
N ALA A 78 -10.72 -18.07 11.16
CA ALA A 78 -11.24 -17.19 10.12
C ALA A 78 -11.27 -15.73 10.58
N TYR A 79 -11.65 -15.49 11.83
CA TYR A 79 -11.68 -14.14 12.41
C TYR A 79 -10.31 -13.46 12.35
N LEU A 80 -9.27 -14.14 12.85
CA LEU A 80 -7.90 -13.61 12.88
C LEU A 80 -7.30 -13.51 11.48
N LEU A 81 -7.61 -14.44 10.58
CA LEU A 81 -7.10 -14.40 9.21
C LEU A 81 -7.62 -13.16 8.46
N ILE A 82 -8.93 -12.91 8.54
CA ILE A 82 -9.55 -11.73 7.92
C ILE A 82 -8.99 -10.45 8.56
N GLY A 83 -8.94 -10.41 9.90
CA GLY A 83 -8.41 -9.25 10.63
C GLY A 83 -6.97 -8.92 10.28
N ALA A 84 -6.09 -9.92 10.20
CA ALA A 84 -4.69 -9.75 9.82
C ALA A 84 -4.52 -9.25 8.38
N ASN A 85 -5.34 -9.74 7.44
CA ASN A 85 -5.31 -9.25 6.05
C ASN A 85 -5.76 -7.79 5.95
N ILE A 86 -6.85 -7.41 6.63
CA ILE A 86 -7.32 -6.02 6.69
C ILE A 86 -6.23 -5.13 7.31
N PHE A 87 -5.67 -5.55 8.44
CA PHE A 87 -4.58 -4.84 9.09
C PHE A 87 -3.38 -4.65 8.16
N SER A 88 -3.00 -5.68 7.41
CA SER A 88 -1.88 -5.61 6.46
C SER A 88 -2.14 -4.63 5.33
N ILE A 89 -3.35 -4.64 4.73
CA ILE A 89 -3.73 -3.68 3.67
C ILE A 89 -3.66 -2.25 4.19
N VAL A 90 -4.24 -1.98 5.37
CA VAL A 90 -4.24 -0.64 5.97
C VAL A 90 -2.82 -0.20 6.32
N SER A 91 -2.03 -1.06 6.94
CA SER A 91 -0.63 -0.77 7.28
C SER A 91 0.20 -0.49 6.02
N SER A 92 0.05 -1.30 4.98
CA SER A 92 0.72 -1.14 3.70
C SER A 92 0.36 0.21 3.04
N ALA A 93 -0.90 0.65 3.11
CA ALA A 93 -1.30 1.96 2.59
C ALA A 93 -0.54 3.12 3.26
N PHE A 94 -0.36 3.07 4.58
CA PHE A 94 0.44 4.06 5.30
C PHE A 94 1.92 4.02 4.88
N TRP A 95 2.50 2.83 4.80
CA TRP A 95 3.89 2.66 4.38
C TRP A 95 4.14 3.13 2.94
N HIS A 96 3.21 2.86 2.02
CA HIS A 96 3.35 3.24 0.62
C HIS A 96 3.49 4.75 0.42
N ILE A 97 2.79 5.58 1.23
CA ILE A 97 2.93 7.04 1.15
C ILE A 97 4.39 7.45 1.44
N ALA A 98 5.01 6.87 2.47
CA ALA A 98 6.40 7.15 2.81
C ALA A 98 7.39 6.59 1.77
N TYR A 99 7.15 5.36 1.29
CA TYR A 99 8.01 4.73 0.28
C TYR A 99 7.97 5.44 -1.05
N TRP A 100 6.86 6.08 -1.41
CA TRP A 100 6.76 6.83 -2.65
C TRP A 100 7.77 7.97 -2.73
N VAL A 101 7.83 8.83 -1.70
CA VAL A 101 8.81 9.93 -1.64
C VAL A 101 10.23 9.37 -1.65
N ARG A 102 10.48 8.34 -0.83
CA ARG A 102 11.79 7.69 -0.75
C ARG A 102 12.22 7.07 -2.08
N PHE A 103 11.30 6.47 -2.83
CA PHE A 103 11.60 5.85 -4.11
C PHE A 103 12.07 6.89 -5.14
N GLU A 104 11.40 8.04 -5.21
CA GLU A 104 11.82 9.15 -6.07
C GLU A 104 13.17 9.76 -5.64
N GLN A 105 13.48 9.74 -4.33
CA GLN A 105 14.79 10.15 -3.81
C GLN A 105 15.90 9.17 -4.20
N GLU A 106 15.67 7.86 -4.01
CA GLU A 106 16.66 6.82 -4.30
C GLU A 106 16.93 6.66 -5.80
N THR A 107 15.93 6.96 -6.64
CA THR A 107 16.06 6.95 -8.11
C THR A 107 16.53 8.29 -8.69
N GLY A 108 16.62 9.35 -7.87
CA GLY A 108 17.09 10.68 -8.28
C GLY A 108 16.11 11.44 -9.19
N THR A 109 14.82 11.09 -9.17
CA THR A 109 13.77 11.68 -10.00
C THR A 109 12.93 12.71 -9.26
N LEU A 110 13.08 12.82 -7.93
CA LEU A 110 12.27 13.71 -7.09
C LEU A 110 12.30 15.16 -7.58
N GLU A 111 13.47 15.72 -7.85
CA GLU A 111 13.64 17.10 -8.28
C GLU A 111 12.99 17.33 -9.63
N ALA A 112 13.15 16.38 -10.56
CA ALA A 112 12.55 16.44 -11.88
C ALA A 112 11.00 16.43 -11.79
N VAL A 113 10.43 15.54 -10.98
CA VAL A 113 8.98 15.46 -10.72
C VAL A 113 8.48 16.76 -10.07
N TYR A 114 9.23 17.29 -9.10
CA TYR A 114 8.85 18.47 -8.34
C TYR A 114 8.78 19.73 -9.20
N ILE A 115 9.70 19.93 -10.15
CA ILE A 115 9.71 21.10 -11.04
C ILE A 115 8.78 20.96 -12.26
N THR A 116 8.16 19.80 -12.47
CA THR A 116 7.23 19.64 -13.60
C THR A 116 6.04 20.59 -13.45
N PRO A 117 5.52 21.19 -14.53
CA PRO A 117 4.33 22.05 -14.45
C PRO A 117 3.14 21.36 -13.77
N THR A 118 2.98 20.05 -14.02
CA THR A 118 1.92 19.19 -13.49
C THR A 118 1.95 18.97 -11.98
N SER A 119 3.05 19.27 -11.29
CA SER A 119 3.15 19.18 -9.81
C SER A 119 2.44 20.33 -9.09
N SER A 120 2.07 21.40 -9.82
CA SER A 120 1.45 22.58 -9.23
C SER A 120 0.08 22.26 -8.61
N PRO A 121 -0.19 22.69 -7.36
CA PRO A 121 -1.50 22.54 -6.72
C PRO A 121 -2.57 23.44 -7.36
N VAL A 122 -2.18 24.44 -8.16
CA VAL A 122 -3.09 25.37 -8.82
C VAL A 122 -3.64 24.71 -10.09
N LEU A 123 -4.96 24.66 -10.22
CA LEU A 123 -5.68 24.20 -11.43
C LEU A 123 -5.87 25.36 -12.41
#